data_AF-A0A379VQ14-F1
#
_entry.id   AF-A0A379VQ14-F1
#
_cell.length_a   1.000
_cell.length_b   1.000
_cell.length_c   1.000
_cell.angle_alpha   90.00
_cell.angle_beta   90.00
_cell.angle_gamma   90.00
#
_symmetry.space_group_name_H-M   'P 1'
#
loop_
_entity.id
_entity.type
_entity.pdbx_description
1 polymer ?
#
loop_
_entity_poly.entity_id
_entity_poly.type
_entity_poly.pdbx_seq_one_letter_code
_entity_poly.pdbx_strand_id
1 'polypeptide(L)' 'MTVSGVVGVPVGFVGAAESKEALTHSHFPAVAALGRKGGSNVAAAIVNALLYHLREA' A
#
# COMPACT_ATOMS: atom_id res chain seq x y z
N MET A 1 1.61 -19.14 6.15
CA MET A 1 0.71 -18.02 5.83
C MET A 1 1.25 -17.36 4.57
N THR A 2 0.51 -17.40 3.47
CA THR A 2 0.92 -16.75 2.21
C THR A 2 0.37 -15.33 2.18
N VAL A 3 1.20 -14.35 1.81
CA VAL A 3 0.80 -12.95 1.66
C VAL A 3 0.27 -12.75 0.24
N SER A 4 -1.02 -12.44 0.09
CA SER A 4 -1.66 -12.26 -1.21
C SER A 4 -1.41 -10.87 -1.83
N GLY A 5 -1.00 -9.89 -1.03
CA GLY A 5 -0.64 -8.55 -1.48
C GLY A 5 -0.32 -7.61 -0.32
N VAL A 6 0.29 -6.46 -0.63
CA VAL A 6 0.78 -5.49 0.37
C VAL A 6 0.24 -4.09 0.08
N VAL A 7 -0.32 -3.44 1.10
CA VAL A 7 -0.66 -2.00 1.05
C VAL A 7 0.46 -1.21 1.75
N GLY A 8 1.46 -0.81 0.97
CA GLY A 8 2.65 -0.11 1.47
C GLY A 8 2.50 1.40 1.39
N VAL A 9 1.84 1.99 2.39
CA VAL A 9 1.61 3.45 2.43
C VAL A 9 2.16 4.15 3.68
N PRO A 10 3.41 3.89 4.12
CA PRO A 10 4.01 4.69 5.19
C PRO A 10 4.11 6.17 4.78
N VAL A 11 3.84 7.04 5.76
CA VAL A 11 4.08 8.49 5.67
C VAL A 11 5.32 8.82 6.49
N GLY A 12 6.18 9.69 5.97
CA GLY A 12 7.36 10.11 6.69
C GLY A 12 8.38 10.80 5.82
N PHE A 13 9.37 11.40 6.48
CA PHE A 13 10.48 12.09 5.83
C PHE A 13 11.75 11.23 5.75
N VAL A 14 11.80 10.11 6.47
CA VAL A 14 12.95 9.19 6.53
C VAL A 14 12.46 7.80 6.18
N GLY A 15 13.03 7.18 5.13
CA GLY A 15 12.78 5.79 4.75
C GLY A 15 11.41 5.51 4.12
N ALA A 16 10.46 6.46 4.12
CA ALA A 16 9.13 6.25 3.57
C ALA A 16 9.17 6.09 2.04
N ALA A 17 9.88 6.96 1.33
CA ALA A 17 9.96 6.88 -0.13
C ALA A 17 10.72 5.62 -0.56
N GLU A 18 11.86 5.37 0.09
CA GLU A 18 12.78 4.28 -0.19
C GLU A 18 12.15 2.91 0.08
N SER A 19 11.42 2.76 1.19
CA SER A 19 10.70 1.51 1.50
C SER A 19 9.58 1.19 0.50
N LYS A 20 8.89 2.22 0.00
CA LYS A 20 7.84 2.05 -1.02
C LYS A 20 8.41 1.71 -2.39
N GLU A 21 9.54 2.32 -2.75
CA GLU A 21 10.26 1.98 -3.98
C GLU A 21 10.79 0.53 -3.92
N ALA A 22 11.38 0.13 -2.79
CA ALA A 22 11.78 -1.26 -2.56
C ALA A 22 10.60 -2.24 -2.67
N LEU A 23 9.41 -1.86 -2.17
CA LEU A 23 8.19 -2.66 -2.32
C LEU A 23 7.78 -2.80 -3.79
N THR A 24 7.86 -1.73 -4.59
CA THR A 24 7.54 -1.79 -6.03
C THR A 24 8.50 -2.67 -6.86
N HIS A 25 9.72 -2.89 -6.36
CA HIS A 25 10.68 -3.81 -6.96
C HIS A 25 10.62 -5.22 -6.36
N SER A 26 9.76 -5.46 -5.38
CA SER A 26 9.58 -6.78 -4.76
C SER A 26 8.70 -7.70 -5.60
N HIS A 27 8.60 -8.95 -5.19
CA HIS A 27 7.73 -9.96 -5.82
C HIS A 27 6.29 -9.92 -5.31
N PHE A 28 5.97 -9.06 -4.35
CA PHE A 28 4.61 -8.97 -3.81
C PHE A 28 3.73 -8.08 -4.69
N PRO A 29 2.51 -8.53 -5.04
CA PRO A 29 1.48 -7.62 -5.55
C PRO A 29 1.28 -6.48 -4.54
N ALA A 30 1.39 -5.24 -4.98
CA ALA A 30 1.43 -4.12 -4.05
C ALA A 30 0.67 -2.88 -4.54
N VAL A 31 0.10 -2.16 -3.58
CA VAL A 31 -0.36 -0.78 -3.74
C VAL A 31 0.52 0.11 -2.88
N ALA A 32 1.22 1.05 -3.51
CA ALA A 32 2.11 1.99 -2.83
C ALA A 32 1.87 3.42 -3.31
N ALA A 33 1.79 4.35 -2.36
CA ALA A 33 1.70 5.78 -2.64
C ALA A 33 3.11 6.38 -2.65
N LEU A 34 3.78 6.41 -3.80
CA LEU A 34 5.20 6.79 -3.91
C LEU A 34 5.54 8.16 -3.30
N GLY A 35 6.82 8.33 -2.92
CA GLY A 35 7.31 9.52 -2.24
C GLY A 35 7.03 9.51 -0.74
N ARG A 36 6.78 10.68 -0.13
CA ARG A 36 6.73 10.84 1.35
C ARG A 36 5.32 10.79 1.96
N LYS A 37 4.26 10.90 1.14
CA LYS A 37 2.86 10.91 1.60
C LYS A 37 2.33 9.49 1.84
N GLY A 38 1.36 9.34 2.73
CA GLY A 38 0.77 8.05 3.10
C GLY A 38 -0.06 8.17 4.38
N GLY A 39 -0.08 7.11 5.18
CA GLY A 39 -0.69 7.07 6.52
C GLY A 39 -1.85 6.09 6.64
N SER A 40 -2.34 5.93 7.86
CA SER A 40 -3.44 5.01 8.20
C SER A 40 -4.72 5.31 7.44
N ASN A 41 -5.06 6.59 7.24
CA ASN A 41 -6.26 6.99 6.49
C ASN A 41 -6.19 6.54 5.02
N VAL A 42 -5.01 6.64 4.40
CA VAL A 42 -4.80 6.17 3.03
C VAL A 42 -4.89 4.64 2.98
N ALA A 43 -4.30 3.94 3.95
CA ALA A 43 -4.39 2.48 4.04
C ALA A 43 -5.85 2.02 4.18
N ALA A 44 -6.61 2.64 5.09
CA ALA A 44 -8.02 2.33 5.29
C ALA A 44 -8.86 2.61 4.04
N ALA A 45 -8.60 3.71 3.33
CA ALA A 45 -9.29 4.04 2.08
C ALA A 45 -9.03 2.99 0.98
N ILE A 46 -7.79 2.53 0.83
CA ILE A 46 -7.43 1.47 -0.13
C ILE A 46 -8.14 0.16 0.23
N VAL A 47 -8.11 -0.25 1.51
CA VAL A 47 -8.78 -1.46 1.96
C VAL A 47 -10.30 -1.37 1.74
N ASN A 48 -10.91 -0.24 2.06
CA ASN A 48 -12.34 -0.01 1.82
C ASN A 48 -12.69 -0.10 0.33
N ALA A 49 -11.88 0.50 -0.54
CA ALA A 49 -12.08 0.43 -1.99
C ALA A 49 -12.04 -1.02 -2.51
N LEU A 50 -11.09 -1.83 -2.03
CA LEU A 50 -11.02 -3.26 -2.35
C LEU A 50 -12.28 -3.99 -1.90
N LEU A 51 -12.77 -3.74 -0.68
CA LEU A 51 -13.99 -4.35 -0.18
C LEU A 51 -15.24 -3.96 -0.98
N TYR A 52 -15.31 -2.71 -1.46
CA TYR A 52 -16.43 -2.27 -2.30
C TYR A 52 -16.40 -2.96 -3.67
N HIS A 53 -15.22 -3.05 -4.30
CA HIS A 53 -15.08 -3.78 -5.56
C HIS A 53 -15.38 -5.27 -5.42
N LEU A 54 -15.00 -5.90 -4.31
CA LEU A 54 -15.32 -7.31 -4.06
C LEU A 54 -16.81 -7.58 -3.84
N ARG A 55 -17.56 -6.58 -3.37
CA ARG A 55 -19.02 -6.69 -3.21
C ARG A 55 -19.77 -6.50 -4.53
N GLU A 56 -19.23 -5.68 -5.42
CA GLU A 56 -19.82 -5.35 -6.72
C GLU A 56 -19.47 -6.37 -7.82
N ALA A 57 -18.44 -7.19 -7.60
CA ALA A 57 -18.00 -8.26 -8.49
C ALA A 57 -18.77 -9.58 -8.31
#